data_AF-A0A401FPG9-F1
#
_entry.id   AF-A0A401FPG9-F1
#
_cell.length_a   1.000
_cell.length_b   1.000
_cell.length_c   1.000
_cell.angle_alpha   90.00
_cell.angle_beta   90.00
_cell.angle_gamma   90.00
#
_symmetry.space_group_name_H-M   'P 1'
#
loop_
_entity.id
_entity.type
_entity.pdbx_description
1 polymer ?
#
loop_
_entity_poly.entity_id
_entity_poly.type
_entity_poly.pdbx_seq_one_letter_code
_entity_poly.pdbx_strand_id
1 'polypeptide(L)'
;MNYHTSIDFDATKNNTNKLLNEYRRLNIDRHKLKLVSNLSAIQYDGMPKSQSNRNSTEEALINDLNDIEEERKSIEFKIALIDKTLVEMTRIDEYTAKLAKLLTLRYIDRFSVTKCCFELSEAFNSAMEPMNGLPMSRNKFYDKRDEALLIFAEVYPKKSDLIEYQKQ
;
A
#
# COMPACT_ATOMS: atom_id res chain seq x y z
N MET A 1 -29.66 20.24 -13.80
CA MET A 1 -28.95 19.94 -12.55
C MET A 1 -29.42 18.58 -12.06
N ASN A 2 -28.48 17.63 -11.91
CA ASN A 2 -28.45 16.49 -10.97
C ASN A 2 -27.40 15.48 -11.46
N TYR A 3 -26.12 15.76 -11.20
CA TYR A 3 -25.05 14.76 -11.35
C TYR A 3 -25.08 13.86 -10.11
N HIS A 4 -25.97 12.86 -10.11
CA HIS A 4 -25.82 11.72 -9.20
C HIS A 4 -24.72 10.83 -9.76
N THR A 5 -23.47 11.12 -9.38
CA THR A 5 -22.38 10.15 -9.49
C THR A 5 -22.70 9.05 -8.49
N SER A 6 -23.49 8.05 -8.89
CA SER A 6 -23.69 6.86 -8.06
C SER A 6 -22.32 6.23 -7.86
N ILE A 7 -21.78 6.30 -6.65
CA ILE A 7 -20.52 5.67 -6.30
C ILE A 7 -20.70 4.17 -6.55
N ASP A 8 -19.96 3.64 -7.52
CA ASP A 8 -19.93 2.22 -7.79
C ASP A 8 -19.08 1.55 -6.71
N PHE A 9 -19.78 1.04 -5.68
CA PHE A 9 -19.15 0.37 -4.54
C PHE A 9 -18.38 -0.89 -4.96
N ASP A 10 -18.85 -1.63 -5.97
CA ASP A 10 -18.17 -2.83 -6.43
C ASP A 10 -16.89 -2.49 -7.19
N ALA A 11 -16.92 -1.48 -8.06
CA ALA A 11 -15.73 -0.96 -8.71
C ALA A 11 -14.72 -0.43 -7.68
N THR A 12 -15.20 0.30 -6.67
CA THR A 12 -14.36 0.85 -5.58
C THR A 12 -13.68 -0.27 -4.81
N LYS A 13 -14.42 -1.29 -4.34
CA LYS A 13 -13.86 -2.46 -3.65
C LYS A 13 -12.82 -3.17 -4.51
N ASN A 14 -13.12 -3.39 -5.79
CA ASN A 14 -12.23 -4.08 -6.72
C ASN A 14 -10.92 -3.32 -6.93
N ASN A 15 -10.98 -1.99 -7.06
CA ASN A 15 -9.80 -1.14 -7.21
C ASN A 15 -8.94 -1.13 -5.95
N THR A 16 -9.56 -0.99 -4.76
CA THR A 16 -8.85 -1.05 -3.48
C THR A 16 -8.21 -2.42 -3.26
N ASN A 17 -8.93 -3.50 -3.56
CA ASN A 17 -8.41 -4.85 -3.44
C ASN A 17 -7.20 -5.06 -4.37
N LYS A 18 -7.23 -4.53 -5.61
CA LYS A 18 -6.07 -4.55 -6.51
C LYS A 18 -4.89 -3.80 -5.90
N LEU A 19 -5.10 -2.56 -5.47
CA LEU A 19 -4.06 -1.73 -4.83
C LEU A 19 -3.39 -2.44 -3.65
N LEU A 20 -4.18 -3.00 -2.73
CA LEU A 20 -3.64 -3.71 -1.57
C LEU A 20 -2.95 -5.03 -1.94
N ASN A 21 -3.41 -5.74 -2.97
CA ASN A 21 -2.70 -6.93 -3.46
C ASN A 21 -1.35 -6.59 -4.11
N GLU A 22 -1.20 -5.40 -4.69
CA GLU A 22 0.06 -4.94 -5.26
C GLU A 22 1.11 -4.61 -4.20
N TYR A 23 0.73 -4.40 -2.94
CA TYR A 23 1.63 -4.04 -1.84
C TYR A 23 2.87 -4.96 -1.75
N ARG A 24 2.68 -6.28 -1.90
CA ARG A 24 3.79 -7.24 -1.89
C ARG A 24 4.74 -7.02 -3.08
N ARG A 25 4.19 -6.80 -4.27
CA ARG A 25 4.97 -6.55 -5.49
C ARG A 25 5.77 -5.25 -5.33
N LEU A 26 5.13 -4.18 -4.86
CA LEU A 26 5.79 -2.90 -4.56
C LEU A 26 6.96 -3.08 -3.58
N ASN A 27 6.80 -3.85 -2.51
CA ASN A 27 7.89 -4.13 -1.59
C ASN A 27 9.05 -4.90 -2.24
N ILE A 28 8.74 -5.93 -3.04
CA ILE A 28 9.76 -6.68 -3.80
C ILE A 28 10.52 -5.74 -4.73
N ASP A 29 9.81 -4.90 -5.47
CA ASP A 29 10.42 -4.00 -6.45
C ASP A 29 11.24 -2.90 -5.77
N ARG A 30 10.78 -2.35 -4.62
CA ARG A 30 11.60 -1.47 -3.76
C ARG A 30 12.93 -2.13 -3.37
N HIS A 31 12.90 -3.39 -2.95
CA HIS A 31 14.12 -4.11 -2.58
C HIS A 31 15.03 -4.40 -3.78
N LYS A 32 14.46 -4.75 -4.94
CA LYS A 32 15.22 -4.91 -6.18
C LYS A 32 15.92 -3.61 -6.61
N LEU A 33 15.19 -2.49 -6.65
CA LEU A 33 15.75 -1.19 -7.05
C LEU A 33 16.84 -0.73 -6.08
N LYS A 34 16.70 -1.00 -4.78
CA LYS A 34 17.75 -0.73 -3.79
C LYS A 34 19.03 -1.54 -4.07
N LEU A 35 18.90 -2.80 -4.50
CA LEU A 35 20.07 -3.60 -4.89
C LEU A 35 20.73 -3.03 -6.15
N VAL A 36 19.93 -2.66 -7.16
CA VAL A 36 20.44 -2.05 -8.40
C VAL A 36 21.17 -0.74 -8.09
N SER A 37 20.56 0.18 -7.34
CA SER A 37 21.18 1.46 -6.99
C SER A 37 22.48 1.29 -6.22
N ASN A 38 22.55 0.33 -5.30
CA ASN A 38 23.75 0.06 -4.52
C ASN A 38 24.88 -0.52 -5.38
N LEU A 39 24.56 -1.41 -6.32
CA LEU A 39 25.54 -2.01 -7.23
C LEU A 39 26.07 -1.00 -8.27
N SER A 40 25.20 -0.15 -8.80
CA SER A 40 25.60 0.90 -9.74
C SER A 40 26.48 1.97 -9.08
N ALA A 41 26.25 2.28 -7.79
CA ALA A 41 27.12 3.19 -7.04
C ALA A 41 28.55 2.65 -6.86
N ILE A 42 28.72 1.32 -6.71
CA ILE A 42 30.03 0.66 -6.61
C ILE A 42 30.80 0.73 -7.94
N GLN A 43 30.09 0.67 -9.09
CA GLN A 43 30.72 0.77 -10.41
C GLN A 43 31.24 2.19 -10.72
N TYR A 44 30.67 3.22 -10.10
CA TYR A 44 31.03 4.62 -10.37
C TYR A 44 32.31 5.08 -9.64
N ASP A 45 32.59 4.57 -8.44
CA ASP A 45 33.77 4.97 -7.64
C ASP A 45 35.12 4.56 -8.27
N GLY A 46 35.10 3.66 -9.27
CA GLY A 46 36.29 3.19 -9.97
C GLY A 46 36.56 3.82 -11.34
N MET A 47 35.71 4.73 -11.84
CA MET A 47 35.80 5.23 -13.22
C MET A 47 36.73 6.47 -13.30
N PRO A 48 37.82 6.43 -14.09
CA PRO A 48 38.75 7.57 -14.18
C PRO A 48 38.08 8.77 -14.85
N LYS A 49 37.99 9.90 -14.13
CA LYS A 49 37.48 11.17 -14.65
C LYS A 49 38.46 11.74 -15.69
N SER A 50 38.20 11.49 -16.96
CA SER A 50 38.96 12.08 -18.07
C SER A 50 38.41 13.47 -18.38
N GLN A 51 39.24 14.51 -18.27
CA GLN A 51 38.85 15.93 -18.40
C GLN A 51 38.59 16.41 -19.85
N SER A 52 38.40 15.54 -20.84
CA SER A 52 38.18 15.99 -22.21
C SER A 52 37.02 15.28 -22.88
N ASN A 53 36.07 16.10 -23.36
CA ASN A 53 34.81 15.76 -24.02
C ASN A 53 33.71 15.25 -23.07
N ARG A 54 32.58 15.99 -23.02
CA ARG A 54 31.30 15.47 -22.52
C ARG A 54 31.08 14.09 -23.13
N ASN A 55 31.23 13.06 -22.31
CA ASN A 55 31.14 11.69 -22.75
C ASN A 55 29.65 11.34 -22.78
N SER A 56 29.06 11.18 -23.97
CA SER A 56 27.64 10.82 -24.14
C SER A 56 27.24 9.58 -23.33
N THR A 57 28.22 8.72 -23.04
CA THR A 57 28.08 7.53 -22.20
C THR A 57 27.87 7.87 -20.72
N GLU A 58 28.55 8.89 -20.19
CA GLU A 58 28.39 9.34 -18.80
C GLU A 58 27.04 10.05 -18.61
N GLU A 59 26.62 10.89 -19.56
CA GLU A 59 25.30 11.53 -19.53
C GLU A 59 24.16 10.50 -19.63
N ALA A 60 24.28 9.46 -20.46
CA ALA A 60 23.30 8.39 -20.53
C ALA A 60 23.17 7.61 -19.21
N LEU A 61 24.29 7.27 -18.59
CA LEU A 61 24.32 6.56 -17.31
C LEU A 61 23.73 7.40 -16.16
N ILE A 62 23.99 8.71 -16.15
CA ILE A 62 23.38 9.62 -15.16
C ILE A 62 21.86 9.66 -15.31
N ASN A 63 21.36 9.70 -16.55
CA ASN A 63 19.91 9.68 -16.80
C ASN A 63 19.28 8.35 -16.35
N ASP A 64 19.90 7.22 -16.66
CA ASP A 64 19.42 5.90 -16.20
C ASP A 64 19.36 5.81 -14.66
N LEU A 65 20.35 6.38 -13.96
CA LEU A 65 20.36 6.44 -12.50
C LEU A 65 19.24 7.32 -11.95
N ASN A 66 18.97 8.46 -12.58
CA ASN A 66 17.88 9.35 -12.19
C ASN A 66 16.53 8.65 -12.38
N ASP A 67 16.32 7.96 -13.50
CA ASP A 67 15.08 7.21 -13.78
C ASP A 67 14.82 6.13 -12.72
N ILE A 68 15.87 5.37 -12.35
CA ILE A 68 15.81 4.37 -11.26
C ILE A 68 15.46 5.02 -9.93
N GLU A 69 16.03 6.18 -9.62
CA GLU A 69 15.75 6.91 -8.39
C GLU A 69 14.31 7.44 -8.34
N GLU A 70 13.80 7.97 -9.45
CA GLU A 70 12.42 8.43 -9.59
C GLU A 70 11.43 7.27 -9.41
N GLU A 71 11.69 6.13 -10.06
CA GLU A 71 10.88 4.93 -9.90
C GLU A 71 10.86 4.47 -8.43
N ARG A 72 12.03 4.45 -7.77
CA ARG A 72 12.14 4.09 -6.35
C ARG A 72 11.31 5.02 -5.47
N LYS A 73 11.42 6.33 -5.65
CA LYS A 73 10.65 7.34 -4.90
C LYS A 73 9.14 7.15 -5.09
N SER A 74 8.71 6.89 -6.32
CA SER A 74 7.31 6.62 -6.66
C SER A 74 6.78 5.37 -5.94
N ILE A 75 7.55 4.27 -5.91
CA ILE A 75 7.19 3.04 -5.20
C ILE A 75 7.14 3.25 -3.69
N GLU A 76 8.16 3.91 -3.12
CA GLU A 76 8.22 4.23 -1.68
C GLU A 76 7.04 5.09 -1.24
N PHE A 77 6.67 6.08 -2.06
CA PHE A 77 5.51 6.93 -1.80
C PHE A 77 4.21 6.12 -1.78
N LYS A 78 4.00 5.21 -2.74
CA LYS A 78 2.80 4.35 -2.78
C LYS A 78 2.70 3.44 -1.55
N ILE A 79 3.81 2.83 -1.14
CA ILE A 79 3.87 2.01 0.07
C ILE A 79 3.52 2.87 1.28
N ALA A 80 4.14 4.05 1.42
CA ALA A 80 3.89 4.96 2.52
C ALA A 80 2.43 5.43 2.59
N LEU A 81 1.78 5.67 1.45
CA LEU A 81 0.37 6.00 1.41
C LEU A 81 -0.50 4.85 1.94
N ILE A 82 -0.23 3.61 1.52
CA ILE A 82 -0.97 2.44 2.01
C ILE A 82 -0.79 2.29 3.53
N ASP A 83 0.46 2.33 4.01
CA ASP A 83 0.79 2.18 5.42
C ASP A 83 0.15 3.29 6.27
N LYS A 84 0.26 4.55 5.84
CA LYS A 84 -0.35 5.67 6.55
C LYS A 84 -1.86 5.62 6.55
N THR A 85 -2.49 5.22 5.44
CA THR A 85 -3.95 5.06 5.37
C THR A 85 -4.43 4.04 6.42
N LEU A 86 -3.76 2.89 6.51
CA LEU A 86 -4.07 1.88 7.54
C LEU A 86 -3.87 2.42 8.95
N VAL A 87 -2.84 3.24 9.19
CA VAL A 87 -2.61 3.88 10.50
C VAL A 87 -3.70 4.88 10.82
N GLU A 88 -4.08 5.77 9.89
CA GLU A 88 -5.12 6.77 10.14
C GLU A 88 -6.50 6.12 10.35
N MET A 89 -6.80 5.01 9.66
CA MET A 89 -8.00 4.21 9.95
C MET A 89 -8.08 3.78 11.42
N THR A 90 -6.95 3.49 12.08
CA THR A 90 -6.96 3.10 13.51
C THR A 90 -7.29 4.25 14.46
N ARG A 91 -7.25 5.50 14.00
CA ARG A 91 -7.49 6.70 14.80
C ARG A 91 -8.92 7.23 14.70
N ILE A 92 -9.72 6.74 13.75
CA ILE A 92 -11.10 7.19 13.54
C ILE A 92 -11.99 6.70 14.69
N ASP A 93 -12.08 5.38 14.86
CA ASP A 93 -12.85 4.74 15.92
C ASP A 93 -12.40 3.27 16.13
N GLU A 94 -12.87 2.63 17.20
CA GLU A 94 -12.50 1.25 17.56
C GLU A 94 -12.91 0.23 16.50
N TYR A 95 -14.04 0.44 15.84
CA TYR A 95 -14.56 -0.46 14.83
C TYR A 95 -13.75 -0.36 13.52
N THR A 96 -13.45 0.85 13.08
CA THR A 96 -12.57 1.10 11.93
C THR A 96 -11.15 0.61 12.19
N ALA A 97 -10.66 0.67 13.43
CA ALA A 97 -9.39 0.06 13.82
C ALA A 97 -9.39 -1.47 13.63
N LYS A 98 -10.50 -2.16 13.92
CA LYS A 98 -10.65 -3.61 13.66
C LYS A 98 -10.63 -3.91 12.15
N LEU A 99 -11.25 -3.07 11.34
CA LEU A 99 -11.22 -3.18 9.87
C LEU A 99 -9.80 -2.95 9.32
N ALA A 100 -9.07 -1.96 9.84
CA ALA A 100 -7.67 -1.73 9.48
C ALA A 100 -6.81 -2.95 9.83
N LYS A 101 -6.99 -3.54 11.03
CA LYS A 101 -6.30 -4.76 11.45
C LYS A 101 -6.58 -5.93 10.50
N LEU A 102 -7.82 -6.09 10.03
CA LEU A 102 -8.18 -7.11 9.04
C LEU A 102 -7.38 -6.92 7.75
N LEU A 103 -7.31 -5.70 7.21
CA LEU A 103 -6.54 -5.41 6.00
C LEU A 103 -5.05 -5.65 6.19
N THR A 104 -4.47 -5.25 7.33
CA THR A 104 -3.07 -5.50 7.67
C THR A 104 -2.74 -6.99 7.65
N LEU A 105 -3.51 -7.80 8.41
CA LEU A 105 -3.29 -9.24 8.47
C LEU A 105 -3.38 -9.90 7.07
N ARG A 106 -4.35 -9.46 6.26
CA ARG A 106 -4.61 -10.10 4.96
C ARG A 106 -3.63 -9.68 3.87
N TYR A 107 -3.32 -8.40 3.75
CA TYR A 107 -2.60 -7.84 2.60
C TYR A 107 -1.14 -7.50 2.91
N ILE A 108 -0.84 -7.07 4.14
CA ILE A 108 0.51 -6.71 4.58
C ILE A 108 1.22 -7.96 5.10
N ASP A 109 0.64 -8.64 6.09
CA ASP A 109 1.21 -9.84 6.71
C ASP A 109 0.98 -11.12 5.89
N ARG A 110 0.10 -11.03 4.88
CA ARG A 110 -0.21 -12.11 3.92
C ARG A 110 -0.75 -13.39 4.56
N PHE A 111 -1.43 -13.28 5.69
CA PHE A 111 -2.05 -14.44 6.34
C PHE A 111 -3.14 -15.04 5.45
N SER A 112 -3.30 -16.37 5.51
CA SER A 112 -4.40 -17.06 4.86
C SER A 112 -5.73 -16.61 5.46
N VAL A 113 -6.82 -16.70 4.69
CA VAL A 113 -8.16 -16.36 5.20
C VAL A 113 -8.47 -17.14 6.48
N THR A 114 -8.13 -18.43 6.52
CA THR A 114 -8.28 -19.26 7.72
C THR A 114 -7.54 -18.66 8.91
N LYS A 115 -6.26 -18.27 8.75
CA LYS A 115 -5.50 -17.66 9.85
C LYS A 115 -6.08 -16.31 10.25
N CYS A 116 -6.49 -15.47 9.31
CA CYS A 116 -7.19 -14.21 9.61
C CYS A 116 -8.46 -14.45 10.43
N CYS A 117 -9.27 -15.46 10.10
CA CYS A 117 -10.47 -15.81 10.86
C CYS A 117 -10.18 -16.22 12.31
N PHE A 118 -9.03 -16.86 12.57
CA PHE A 118 -8.58 -17.15 13.93
C PHE A 118 -8.17 -15.87 14.67
N GLU A 119 -7.27 -15.08 14.08
CA GLU A 119 -6.72 -13.86 14.69
C GLU A 119 -7.78 -12.78 14.94
N LEU A 120 -8.84 -12.73 14.11
CA LEU A 120 -9.90 -11.72 14.18
C LEU A 120 -11.13 -12.19 14.95
N SER A 121 -11.12 -13.43 15.48
CA SER A 121 -12.26 -14.00 16.20
C SER A 121 -12.65 -13.15 17.40
N GLU A 122 -11.69 -12.76 18.24
CA GLU A 122 -11.95 -11.91 19.42
C GLU A 122 -12.37 -10.49 19.04
N ALA A 123 -11.84 -9.94 17.95
CA ALA A 123 -12.10 -8.55 17.54
C ALA A 123 -13.54 -8.33 17.04
N PHE A 124 -14.13 -9.33 16.38
CA PHE A 124 -15.41 -9.20 15.67
C PHE A 124 -16.51 -10.15 16.15
N ASN A 125 -16.23 -11.13 17.00
CA ASN A 125 -17.28 -11.91 17.64
C ASN A 125 -17.92 -11.09 18.76
N SER A 126 -19.24 -11.02 18.75
CA SER A 126 -20.00 -10.27 19.76
C SER A 126 -19.90 -10.98 21.10
N ALA A 127 -20.00 -10.23 22.21
CA ALA A 127 -19.99 -10.77 23.57
C ALA A 127 -21.09 -11.84 23.85
N MET A 128 -22.09 -11.97 22.97
CA MET A 128 -23.15 -12.98 23.05
C MET A 128 -22.85 -14.29 22.29
N GLU A 129 -21.79 -14.35 21.48
CA GLU A 129 -21.32 -15.62 20.93
C GLU A 129 -20.32 -16.22 21.93
N PRO A 130 -20.58 -17.41 22.51
CA PRO A 130 -19.70 -17.96 23.53
C PRO A 130 -18.26 -18.05 23.02
N MET A 131 -17.36 -17.32 23.69
CA MET A 131 -15.91 -17.29 23.46
C MET A 131 -15.32 -18.69 23.69
N ASN A 132 -15.42 -19.56 22.69
CA ASN A 132 -14.86 -20.91 22.76
C ASN A 132 -13.62 -21.05 21.86
N GLY A 133 -12.88 -19.96 21.62
CA GLY A 133 -11.72 -19.97 20.71
C GLY A 133 -12.06 -20.34 19.27
N LEU A 134 -13.34 -20.23 18.89
CA LEU A 134 -13.81 -20.59 17.56
C LEU A 134 -13.49 -19.48 16.56
N PRO A 135 -12.93 -19.81 15.38
CA PRO A 135 -12.61 -18.82 14.37
C PRO A 135 -13.89 -18.15 13.86
N MET A 136 -13.77 -16.89 13.46
CA MET A 136 -14.79 -16.18 12.69
C MET A 136 -15.19 -17.00 11.45
N SER A 137 -16.49 -16.99 11.09
CA SER A 137 -16.94 -17.63 9.86
C SER A 137 -16.37 -16.94 8.62
N ARG A 138 -16.09 -17.72 7.55
CA ARG A 138 -15.52 -17.17 6.31
C ARG A 138 -16.43 -16.14 5.64
N ASN A 139 -17.75 -16.32 5.71
CA ASN A 139 -18.70 -15.36 5.15
C ASN A 139 -18.59 -14.01 5.87
N LYS A 140 -18.62 -14.03 7.21
CA LYS A 140 -18.42 -12.84 8.04
C LYS A 140 -17.07 -12.17 7.75
N PHE A 141 -16.01 -12.96 7.53
CA PHE A 141 -14.72 -12.42 7.10
C PHE A 141 -14.81 -11.66 5.77
N TYR A 142 -15.46 -12.23 4.76
CA TYR A 142 -15.58 -11.57 3.46
C TYR A 142 -16.47 -10.33 3.51
N ASP A 143 -17.55 -10.37 4.30
CA ASP A 143 -18.40 -9.20 4.52
C ASP A 143 -17.61 -8.05 5.17
N LYS A 144 -16.85 -8.35 6.23
CA LYS A 144 -15.98 -7.36 6.91
C LYS A 144 -14.81 -6.91 6.06
N ARG A 145 -14.27 -7.78 5.21
CA ARG A 145 -13.25 -7.40 4.24
C ARG A 145 -13.81 -6.39 3.23
N ASP A 146 -15.00 -6.63 2.70
CA ASP A 146 -15.61 -5.75 1.71
C ASP A 146 -15.91 -4.37 2.30
N GLU A 147 -16.40 -4.34 3.54
CA GLU A 147 -16.58 -3.12 4.32
C GLU A 147 -15.24 -2.39 4.55
N ALA A 148 -14.20 -3.11 4.98
CA ALA A 148 -12.87 -2.55 5.19
C ALA A 148 -12.26 -1.94 3.91
N LEU A 149 -12.49 -2.57 2.75
CA LEU A 149 -12.03 -2.07 1.45
C LEU A 149 -12.68 -0.74 1.06
N LEU A 150 -13.95 -0.54 1.43
CA LEU A 150 -14.65 0.72 1.20
C LEU A 150 -14.13 1.82 2.11
N ILE A 151 -14.02 1.55 3.42
CA ILE A 151 -13.50 2.54 4.37
C ILE A 151 -12.05 2.91 4.05
N PHE A 152 -11.22 1.95 3.64
CA PHE A 152 -9.88 2.27 3.15
C PHE A 152 -9.92 3.23 1.98
N ALA A 153 -10.81 3.03 1.00
CA ALA A 153 -10.94 3.91 -0.16
C ALA A 153 -11.40 5.33 0.21
N GLU A 154 -12.20 5.46 1.27
CA GLU A 154 -12.66 6.76 1.78
C GLU A 154 -11.54 7.52 2.50
N VAL A 155 -10.69 6.82 3.24
CA VAL A 155 -9.54 7.42 3.96
C VAL A 155 -8.35 7.66 3.01
N TYR A 156 -8.20 6.84 1.97
CA TYR A 156 -7.09 6.94 1.04
C TYR A 156 -7.13 8.27 0.28
N PRO A 157 -6.06 9.09 0.33
CA PRO A 157 -6.09 10.43 -0.24
C PRO A 157 -6.24 10.39 -1.76
N LYS A 158 -7.14 11.23 -2.28
CA LYS A 158 -7.28 11.41 -3.73
C LYS A 158 -6.17 12.31 -4.24
N LYS A 159 -5.88 12.21 -5.54
CA LYS A 159 -4.87 13.06 -6.19
C LYS A 159 -5.18 14.56 -6.03
N SER A 160 -6.46 14.93 -5.99
CA SER A 160 -6.92 16.31 -5.69
C SER A 160 -6.41 16.81 -4.35
N ASP A 161 -6.52 15.96 -3.32
CA ASP A 161 -6.25 16.33 -1.93
C ASP A 161 -4.75 16.57 -1.72
N LEU A 162 -3.91 15.80 -2.42
CA LEU A 162 -2.46 15.95 -2.39
C LEU A 162 -1.95 17.26 -3.01
N ILE A 163 -2.69 17.84 -3.97
CA ILE A 163 -2.30 19.07 -4.67
C ILE A 163 -2.71 20.31 -3.86
N GLU A 164 -3.82 20.26 -3.13
CA GLU A 164 -4.29 21.39 -2.31
C GLU A 164 -3.40 21.62 -1.09
N TYR A 165 -2.84 20.57 -0.49
CA TYR A 165 -1.90 20.69 0.63
C TYR A 165 -0.54 21.31 0.27
N GLN A 166 -0.14 21.32 -1.01
CA GLN A 166 1.12 21.94 -1.45
C GLN A 166 1.01 23.44 -1.73
N LYS A 167 -0.19 24.02 -1.63
CA LYS A 167 -0.47 25.44 -1.87
C LYS A 167 -0.70 26.26 -0.59
N GLN A 168 -0.58 25.62 0.57
CA GLN A 168 -0.63 26.27 1.89
C GLN A 168 0.78 26.33 2.47
#